data_AF-A0A2K3KRT3-F1
#
_entry.id   AF-A0A2K3KRT3-F1
#
_cell.length_a   1.000
_cell.length_b   1.000
_cell.length_c   1.000
_cell.angle_alpha   90.00
_cell.angle_beta   90.00
_cell.angle_gamma   90.00
#
_symmetry.space_group_name_H-M   'P 1'
#
loop_
_entity.id
_entity.type
_entity.pdbx_description
1 polymer ?
#
loop_
_entity_poly.entity_id
_entity_poly.type
_entity_poly.pdbx_seq_one_letter_code
_entity_poly.pdbx_strand_id
1 'polypeptide(L)'
;GKQALRNIHSLNLFSNIEVNPRPDESSEGGINVEIKVKEADQKTAEVNTEWSIVPGRGGYPTLASLQPGGTISFEHRNLQGLNRAVSGSITTSNFLDPQDDLAFKLEYAHPYLDGVDNPRDRTLRVSCFNSRKLSPVFTGGPGLDEVPPIWVDRGGVKANITEA
;
A
#
# COMPACT_ATOMS: atom_id res chain seq x y z
N GLY A 1 16.68 23.13 -12.67
CA GLY A 1 16.38 22.04 -13.63
C GLY A 1 16.31 20.67 -12.96
N LYS A 2 17.46 20.02 -12.71
CA LYS A 2 17.51 18.60 -12.26
C LYS A 2 16.75 18.31 -10.96
N GLN A 3 16.80 19.21 -9.98
CA GLN A 3 16.08 19.03 -8.71
C GLN A 3 14.56 19.06 -8.89
N ALA A 4 14.04 19.94 -9.75
CA ALA A 4 12.61 19.99 -10.07
C ALA A 4 12.13 18.71 -10.74
N LEU A 5 12.92 18.15 -11.68
CA LEU A 5 12.60 16.87 -12.31
C LEU A 5 12.62 15.71 -11.32
N ARG A 6 13.58 15.70 -10.39
CA ARG A 6 13.63 14.71 -9.31
C ARG A 6 12.39 14.80 -8.43
N ASN A 7 11.94 16.02 -8.11
CA ASN A 7 10.74 16.24 -7.32
C ASN A 7 9.48 15.77 -8.07
N ILE A 8 9.35 16.08 -9.37
CA ILE A 8 8.21 15.62 -10.19
C ILE A 8 8.20 14.08 -10.27
N HIS A 9 9.37 13.46 -10.47
CA HIS A 9 9.48 12.00 -10.47
C HIS A 9 9.15 11.38 -9.10
N SER A 10 9.49 12.06 -8.01
CA SER A 10 9.19 11.58 -6.66
C SER A 10 7.69 11.57 -6.32
N LEU A 11 6.87 12.33 -7.06
CA LEU A 11 5.41 12.32 -6.89
C LEU A 11 4.78 11.00 -7.35
N ASN A 12 5.46 10.23 -8.20
CA ASN A 12 4.97 8.95 -8.73
C ASN A 12 3.56 9.02 -9.38
N LEU A 13 3.22 10.21 -9.89
CA LEU A 13 1.94 10.52 -10.55
C LEU A 13 2.00 10.43 -12.07
N PHE A 14 3.21 10.49 -12.64
CA PHE A 14 3.43 10.61 -14.07
C PHE A 14 4.17 9.38 -14.59
N SER A 15 3.68 8.83 -15.70
CA SER A 15 4.28 7.69 -16.40
C SER A 15 5.40 8.13 -17.35
N ASN A 16 5.27 9.33 -17.93
CA ASN A 16 6.29 9.91 -18.80
C ASN A 16 6.47 11.40 -18.48
N ILE A 17 7.72 11.85 -18.47
CA ILE A 17 8.11 13.25 -18.23
C ILE A 17 9.14 13.60 -19.31
N GLU A 18 8.72 14.40 -20.29
CA GLU A 18 9.58 14.90 -21.35
C GLU A 18 9.89 16.38 -21.11
N VAL A 19 11.16 16.73 -21.27
CA VAL A 19 11.65 18.09 -21.02
C VAL A 19 12.23 18.62 -22.32
N ASN A 20 11.59 19.65 -22.86
CA ASN A 20 11.98 20.30 -24.09
C ASN A 20 12.42 21.73 -23.77
N PRO A 21 13.73 21.97 -23.56
CA PRO A 21 14.23 23.33 -23.48
C PRO A 21 14.16 23.97 -24.87
N ARG A 22 13.52 25.14 -24.96
CA ARG A 22 13.43 25.97 -26.16
C ARG A 22 14.08 27.32 -25.86
N PRO A 23 14.94 27.85 -26.74
CA PRO A 23 15.40 29.23 -26.64
C PRO A 23 14.19 30.16 -26.69
N ASP A 24 14.15 31.16 -25.82
CA ASP A 24 13.12 32.18 -25.87
C ASP A 24 13.49 33.22 -26.93
N GLU A 25 12.62 33.45 -27.91
CA GLU A 25 12.85 34.42 -28.99
C GLU A 25 12.61 35.87 -28.52
N SER A 26 11.91 36.06 -27.40
CA SER A 26 11.56 37.39 -26.87
C SER A 26 12.60 37.97 -25.90
N SER A 27 13.51 37.14 -25.36
CA SER A 27 14.50 37.58 -24.37
C SER A 27 15.89 37.06 -24.73
N GLU A 28 16.85 37.98 -24.95
CA GLU A 28 18.24 37.62 -25.23
C GLU A 28 18.80 36.78 -24.07
N GLY A 29 19.07 35.49 -24.34
CA GLY A 29 19.60 34.55 -23.34
C GLY A 29 18.56 33.84 -22.48
N GLY A 30 17.26 34.04 -22.73
CA GLY A 30 16.19 33.29 -22.06
C GLY A 30 16.09 31.86 -22.57
N ILE A 31 15.90 30.90 -21.65
CA ILE A 31 15.58 29.50 -21.97
C ILE A 31 14.21 29.21 -21.41
N ASN A 32 13.24 28.96 -22.28
CA ASN A 32 11.93 28.48 -21.90
C ASN A 32 11.96 26.95 -21.78
N VAL A 33 11.51 26.38 -20.66
CA VAL A 33 11.55 24.94 -20.44
C VAL A 33 10.14 24.40 -20.47
N GLU A 34 9.78 23.75 -21.57
CA GLU A 34 8.49 23.08 -21.71
C GLU A 34 8.58 21.68 -21.10
N ILE A 35 7.76 21.38 -20.10
CA ILE A 35 7.69 20.05 -19.47
C ILE A 35 6.37 19.41 -19.89
N LYS A 36 6.46 18.36 -20.70
CA LYS A 36 5.31 17.54 -21.10
C LYS A 36 5.22 16.34 -20.16
N VAL A 37 4.11 16.22 -19.46
CA VAL A 37 3.85 15.12 -18.53
C VAL A 37 2.68 14.27 -19.02
N LYS A 38 2.82 12.95 -18.91
CA LYS A 38 1.74 12.00 -19.10
C LYS A 38 1.41 11.39 -17.74
N GLU A 39 0.15 11.49 -17.31
CA GLU A 39 -0.29 10.87 -16.06
C GLU A 39 -0.15 9.35 -16.11
N ALA A 40 0.18 8.75 -14.97
CA ALA A 40 0.17 7.31 -14.77
C ALA A 40 -1.24 6.83 -14.43
N ASP A 41 -1.47 5.52 -14.51
CA ASP A 41 -2.75 4.94 -14.15
C ASP A 41 -3.09 5.22 -12.69
N GLN A 42 -4.15 5.99 -12.48
CA GLN A 42 -4.58 6.44 -11.16
C GLN A 42 -5.26 5.34 -10.36
N LYS A 43 -5.70 4.25 -11.00
CA LYS A 43 -6.41 3.13 -10.37
C LYS A 43 -5.70 1.84 -10.69
N THR A 44 -5.24 1.14 -9.68
CA THR A 44 -4.71 -0.21 -9.81
C THR A 44 -5.46 -1.14 -8.88
N ALA A 45 -5.70 -2.36 -9.36
CA ALA A 45 -6.27 -3.44 -8.57
C ALA A 45 -5.43 -4.67 -8.86
N GLU A 46 -4.85 -5.26 -7.81
CA GLU A 46 -4.02 -6.45 -7.89
C GLU A 46 -4.70 -7.57 -7.11
N VAL A 47 -4.83 -8.72 -7.75
CA VAL A 47 -5.43 -9.92 -7.15
C VAL A 47 -4.40 -11.03 -7.20
N ASN A 48 -3.93 -11.42 -6.02
CA ASN A 48 -3.03 -12.54 -5.84
C ASN A 48 -3.83 -13.70 -5.24
N THR A 49 -3.79 -14.86 -5.87
CA THR A 49 -4.46 -16.07 -5.39
C THR A 49 -3.41 -17.14 -5.12
N GLU A 50 -3.46 -17.71 -3.93
CA GLU A 50 -2.57 -18.76 -3.47
C GLU A 50 -3.38 -20.04 -3.22
N TRP A 51 -2.81 -21.20 -3.51
CA TRP A 51 -3.46 -22.49 -3.30
C TRP A 51 -2.58 -23.32 -2.37
N SER A 52 -3.12 -23.69 -1.21
CA SER A 52 -2.43 -24.56 -0.26
C SER A 52 -3.10 -25.93 -0.16
N ILE A 53 -2.29 -26.96 0.13
CA ILE A 53 -2.73 -28.35 0.31
C ILE A 53 -2.42 -28.73 1.76
N VAL A 54 -3.45 -28.88 2.59
CA VAL A 54 -3.29 -29.25 4.00
C VAL A 54 -3.45 -30.77 4.17
N PRO A 55 -2.43 -31.51 4.66
CA PRO A 55 -2.57 -32.95 4.85
C PRO A 55 -3.67 -33.26 5.88
N GLY A 56 -4.55 -34.22 5.55
CA GLY A 56 -5.63 -34.62 6.45
C GLY A 56 -5.13 -35.36 7.69
N ARG A 57 -6.05 -35.75 8.61
CA ARG A 57 -5.74 -36.45 9.88
C ARG A 57 -4.92 -37.75 9.73
N GLY A 58 -4.78 -38.29 8.51
CA GLY A 58 -3.97 -39.48 8.20
C GLY A 58 -2.62 -39.20 7.50
N GLY A 59 -2.20 -37.93 7.35
CA GLY A 59 -0.92 -37.58 6.72
C GLY A 59 -0.90 -37.62 5.18
N TYR A 60 -2.00 -38.02 4.54
CA TYR A 60 -2.14 -38.02 3.09
C TYR A 60 -2.97 -36.81 2.63
N PRO A 61 -2.59 -36.12 1.53
CA PRO A 61 -3.39 -35.06 0.95
C PRO A 61 -4.65 -35.65 0.30
N THR A 62 -5.83 -35.19 0.72
CA THR A 62 -7.13 -35.52 0.11
C THR A 62 -7.62 -34.38 -0.78
N LEU A 63 -8.40 -34.63 -1.82
CA LEU A 63 -8.88 -33.59 -2.76
C LEU A 63 -9.71 -32.46 -2.08
N ALA A 64 -10.21 -32.68 -0.86
CA ALA A 64 -10.88 -31.69 -0.02
C ALA A 64 -9.91 -30.77 0.77
N SER A 65 -8.60 -30.89 0.57
CA SER A 65 -7.56 -30.12 1.28
C SER A 65 -7.09 -28.86 0.54
N LEU A 66 -7.67 -28.55 -0.62
CA LEU A 66 -7.38 -27.33 -1.37
C LEU A 66 -8.00 -26.14 -0.66
N GLN A 67 -7.16 -25.32 -0.03
CA GLN A 67 -7.56 -24.04 0.54
C GLN A 67 -7.10 -22.92 -0.40
N PRO A 68 -8.02 -22.33 -1.20
CA PRO A 68 -7.70 -21.14 -1.98
C PRO A 68 -7.62 -19.95 -1.04
N GLY A 69 -6.43 -19.39 -0.85
CA GLY A 69 -6.20 -18.12 -0.20
C GLY A 69 -5.87 -17.03 -1.22
N GLY A 70 -5.70 -15.81 -0.76
CA GLY A 70 -5.27 -14.71 -1.62
C GLY A 70 -5.28 -13.35 -0.96
N THR A 71 -4.71 -12.39 -1.67
CA THR A 71 -4.73 -10.97 -1.33
C THR A 71 -5.32 -10.19 -2.48
N ILE A 72 -6.36 -9.41 -2.19
CA ILE A 72 -6.94 -8.42 -3.10
C ILE A 72 -6.48 -7.06 -2.60
N SER A 73 -5.75 -6.32 -3.43
CA SER A 73 -5.35 -4.95 -3.12
C SER A 73 -5.85 -4.00 -4.19
N PHE A 74 -6.25 -2.81 -3.76
CA PHE A 74 -6.63 -1.71 -4.62
C PHE A 74 -5.85 -0.48 -4.20
N GLU A 75 -5.43 0.30 -5.18
CA GLU A 75 -4.80 1.59 -4.95
C GLU A 75 -5.40 2.62 -5.89
N HIS A 76 -5.74 3.76 -5.33
CA HIS A 76 -6.25 4.91 -6.03
C HIS A 76 -5.38 6.12 -5.72
N ARG A 77 -4.60 6.57 -6.70
CA ARG A 77 -3.69 7.71 -6.61
C ARG A 77 -4.32 8.96 -7.21
N ASN A 78 -3.84 10.11 -6.77
CA ASN A 78 -4.21 11.44 -7.28
C ASN A 78 -5.70 11.82 -7.17
N LEU A 79 -6.34 11.60 -6.02
CA LEU A 79 -7.73 12.04 -5.81
C LEU A 79 -7.83 13.55 -6.04
N GLN A 80 -8.72 13.96 -6.96
CA GLN A 80 -9.01 15.35 -7.29
C GLN A 80 -7.77 16.15 -7.78
N GLY A 81 -6.71 15.50 -8.26
CA GLY A 81 -5.49 16.18 -8.69
C GLY A 81 -4.60 16.69 -7.55
N LEU A 82 -4.89 16.29 -6.30
CA LEU A 82 -4.23 16.81 -5.09
C LEU A 82 -3.16 15.87 -4.53
N ASN A 83 -2.67 14.92 -5.31
CA ASN A 83 -1.70 13.89 -4.88
C ASN A 83 -2.13 13.09 -3.62
N ARG A 84 -3.44 13.02 -3.38
CA ARG A 84 -4.02 12.21 -2.30
C ARG A 84 -4.15 10.77 -2.79
N ALA A 85 -3.82 9.81 -1.94
CA ALA A 85 -3.90 8.40 -2.27
C ALA A 85 -4.74 7.64 -1.24
N VAL A 86 -5.54 6.70 -1.73
CA VAL A 86 -6.24 5.70 -0.92
C VAL A 86 -5.78 4.34 -1.40
N SER A 87 -5.28 3.51 -0.50
CA SER A 87 -4.99 2.11 -0.78
C SER A 87 -5.71 1.21 0.22
N GLY A 88 -6.12 0.04 -0.23
CA GLY A 88 -6.67 -0.98 0.64
C GLY A 88 -6.26 -2.36 0.19
N SER A 89 -6.05 -3.25 1.15
CA SER A 89 -5.72 -4.65 0.92
C SER A 89 -6.56 -5.53 1.84
N ILE A 90 -7.10 -6.60 1.29
CA ILE A 90 -7.81 -7.65 2.01
C ILE A 90 -7.04 -8.93 1.73
N THR A 91 -6.61 -9.61 2.78
CA THR A 91 -5.89 -10.88 2.71
C THR A 91 -6.70 -11.93 3.44
N THR A 92 -6.88 -13.10 2.82
CA THR A 92 -7.50 -14.28 3.43
C THR A 92 -6.68 -15.51 3.09
N SER A 93 -6.49 -16.42 4.05
CA SER A 93 -5.87 -17.72 3.78
C SER A 93 -6.86 -18.74 3.21
N ASN A 94 -8.18 -18.49 3.34
CA ASN A 94 -9.21 -19.35 2.81
C ASN A 94 -10.44 -18.55 2.34
N PHE A 95 -10.72 -18.56 1.04
CA PHE A 95 -11.92 -17.96 0.46
C PHE A 95 -13.20 -18.75 0.77
N LEU A 96 -13.08 -20.05 1.07
CA LEU A 96 -14.24 -20.91 1.40
C LEU A 96 -14.72 -20.72 2.83
N ASP A 97 -13.83 -20.32 3.74
CA ASP A 97 -14.16 -19.95 5.11
C ASP A 97 -13.37 -18.70 5.54
N PRO A 98 -13.82 -17.50 5.13
CA PRO A 98 -13.08 -16.28 5.39
C PRO A 98 -13.17 -15.83 6.86
N GLN A 99 -14.04 -16.43 7.69
CA GLN A 99 -14.21 -15.97 9.07
C GLN A 99 -13.01 -16.30 9.96
N ASP A 100 -12.23 -17.31 9.59
CA ASP A 100 -11.10 -17.77 10.39
C ASP A 100 -9.84 -16.91 10.22
N ASP A 101 -9.64 -16.20 9.10
CA ASP A 101 -8.38 -15.50 8.84
C ASP A 101 -8.49 -14.33 7.85
N LEU A 102 -9.46 -13.44 8.09
CA LEU A 102 -9.61 -12.21 7.31
C LEU A 102 -8.77 -11.07 7.90
N ALA A 103 -7.71 -10.68 7.19
CA ALA A 103 -6.95 -9.48 7.48
C ALA A 103 -7.33 -8.37 6.48
N PHE A 104 -7.47 -7.14 6.96
CA PHE A 104 -7.62 -5.99 6.08
C PHE A 104 -6.73 -4.84 6.51
N LYS A 105 -6.32 -4.03 5.55
CA LYS A 105 -5.62 -2.77 5.77
C LYS A 105 -6.15 -1.74 4.79
N LEU A 106 -6.61 -0.61 5.29
CA LEU A 106 -6.97 0.57 4.53
C LEU A 106 -6.01 1.68 4.93
N GLU A 107 -5.48 2.42 3.97
CA GLU A 107 -4.55 3.52 4.17
C GLU A 107 -4.97 4.71 3.31
N TYR A 108 -5.02 5.88 3.93
CA TYR A 108 -5.25 7.17 3.30
C TYR A 108 -4.03 8.04 3.54
N ALA A 109 -3.43 8.52 2.46
CA ALA A 109 -2.29 9.43 2.49
C ALA A 109 -2.67 10.77 1.86
N HIS A 110 -2.43 11.84 2.61
CA HIS A 110 -2.68 13.21 2.21
C HIS A 110 -1.40 14.03 2.45
N PRO A 111 -0.52 14.13 1.44
CA PRO A 111 0.62 15.04 1.47
C PRO A 111 0.16 16.50 1.36
N TYR A 112 0.96 17.43 1.88
CA TYR A 112 0.68 18.87 1.91
C TYR A 112 -0.68 19.22 2.52
N LEU A 113 -0.94 18.70 3.72
CA LEU A 113 -2.21 18.86 4.45
C LEU A 113 -2.65 20.33 4.55
N ASP A 114 -1.69 21.23 4.81
CA ASP A 114 -1.94 22.66 5.00
C ASP A 114 -1.80 23.47 3.69
N GLY A 115 -1.66 22.80 2.54
CA GLY A 115 -1.41 23.40 1.23
C GLY A 115 0.07 23.43 0.82
N VAL A 116 0.32 23.58 -0.48
CA VAL A 116 1.68 23.57 -1.07
C VAL A 116 2.47 24.84 -0.74
N ASP A 117 1.79 25.94 -0.44
CA ASP A 117 2.41 27.23 -0.12
C ASP A 117 2.81 27.35 1.36
N ASN A 118 2.46 26.37 2.20
CA ASN A 118 2.82 26.38 3.60
C ASN A 118 4.23 25.79 3.76
N PRO A 119 5.17 26.47 4.44
CA PRO A 119 6.51 25.93 4.68
C PRO A 119 6.53 24.65 5.53
N ARG A 120 5.42 24.33 6.20
CA ARG A 120 5.26 23.11 6.97
C ARG A 120 4.67 22.02 6.06
N ASP A 121 5.55 21.25 5.42
CA ASP A 121 5.23 20.13 4.53
C ASP A 121 4.59 18.93 5.28
N ARG A 122 3.45 19.18 5.91
CA ARG A 122 2.77 18.20 6.74
C ARG A 122 2.08 17.15 5.90
N THR A 123 2.29 15.89 6.26
CA THR A 123 1.62 14.75 5.65
C THR A 123 0.72 14.08 6.67
N LEU A 124 -0.56 13.95 6.34
CA LEU A 124 -1.51 13.15 7.10
C LEU A 124 -1.54 11.73 6.55
N ARG A 125 -1.35 10.73 7.42
CA ARG A 125 -1.54 9.31 7.11
C ARG A 125 -2.51 8.70 8.08
N VAL A 126 -3.63 8.20 7.57
CA VAL A 126 -4.64 7.48 8.33
C VAL A 126 -4.64 6.04 7.85
N SER A 127 -4.52 5.08 8.78
CA SER A 127 -4.60 3.66 8.48
C SER A 127 -5.59 2.97 9.39
N CYS A 128 -6.49 2.20 8.81
CA CYS A 128 -7.37 1.27 9.52
C CYS A 128 -6.90 -0.14 9.22
N PHE A 129 -6.64 -0.96 10.23
CA PHE A 129 -6.13 -2.30 10.03
C PHE A 129 -6.85 -3.29 10.94
N ASN A 130 -7.00 -4.51 10.43
CA ASN A 130 -7.29 -5.70 11.19
C ASN A 130 -6.26 -6.74 10.80
N SER A 131 -5.44 -7.15 11.76
CA SER A 131 -4.45 -8.21 11.58
C SER A 131 -4.55 -9.22 12.71
N ARG A 132 -4.55 -10.49 12.37
CA ARG A 132 -4.40 -11.61 13.30
C ARG A 132 -2.93 -12.00 13.39
N LYS A 133 -2.39 -12.11 14.60
CA LYS A 133 -0.99 -12.55 14.84
C LYS A 133 -0.94 -13.62 15.92
N LEU A 134 -0.04 -14.58 15.76
CA LEU A 134 0.21 -15.61 16.77
C LEU A 134 0.88 -14.99 17.99
N SER A 135 0.39 -15.31 19.19
CA SER A 135 0.92 -14.75 20.43
C SER A 135 2.33 -15.29 20.72
N PRO A 136 3.36 -14.42 20.86
CA PRO A 136 4.72 -14.87 21.15
C PRO A 136 4.90 -15.37 22.60
N VAL A 137 3.90 -15.16 23.48
CA VAL A 137 3.97 -15.55 24.90
C VAL A 137 3.62 -17.03 25.10
N PHE A 138 2.94 -17.66 24.13
CA PHE A 138 2.51 -19.06 24.20
C PHE A 138 3.30 -19.99 23.26
N THR A 139 4.54 -19.64 22.94
CA THR A 139 5.47 -20.58 22.30
C THR A 139 6.16 -21.39 23.39
N GLY A 140 5.86 -22.68 23.50
CA GLY A 140 6.48 -23.58 24.48
C GLY A 140 8.01 -23.49 24.43
N GLY A 141 8.63 -23.18 25.58
CA GLY A 141 10.09 -23.23 25.71
C GLY A 141 10.62 -24.67 25.54
N PRO A 142 11.92 -24.86 25.25
CA PRO A 142 12.48 -26.19 25.06
C PRO A 142 12.27 -27.05 26.33
N GLY A 143 11.42 -28.08 26.21
CA GLY A 143 11.11 -29.03 27.28
C GLY A 143 9.73 -28.89 27.96
N LEU A 144 8.85 -27.99 27.51
CA LEU A 144 7.46 -27.89 27.99
C LEU A 144 6.46 -28.43 26.97
N ASP A 145 5.35 -29.01 27.46
CA ASP A 145 4.23 -29.47 26.64
C ASP A 145 3.78 -28.37 25.66
N GLU A 146 3.51 -28.76 24.43
CA GLU A 146 3.14 -27.88 23.33
C GLU A 146 1.83 -27.13 23.67
N VAL A 147 1.94 -25.87 24.07
CA VAL A 147 0.77 -25.05 24.41
C VAL A 147 0.04 -24.71 23.10
N PRO A 148 -1.29 -24.88 23.02
CA PRO A 148 -2.03 -24.58 21.81
C PRO A 148 -1.82 -23.10 21.40
N PRO A 149 -1.56 -22.84 20.11
CA PRO A 149 -1.27 -21.49 19.64
C PRO A 149 -2.49 -20.59 19.81
N ILE A 150 -2.35 -19.56 20.64
CA ILE A 150 -3.38 -18.53 20.81
C ILE A 150 -3.17 -17.45 19.75
N TRP A 151 -4.21 -17.23 18.96
CA TRP A 151 -4.28 -16.13 18.01
C TRP A 151 -4.82 -14.87 18.66
N VAL A 152 -4.21 -13.74 18.34
CA VAL A 152 -4.65 -12.43 18.83
C VAL A 152 -5.05 -11.57 17.64
N ASP A 153 -6.32 -11.20 17.61
CA ASP A 153 -6.85 -10.24 16.66
C ASP A 153 -6.48 -8.82 17.11
N ARG A 154 -5.96 -8.03 16.19
CA ARG A 154 -5.59 -6.63 16.41
C ARG A 154 -6.30 -5.78 15.36
N GLY A 155 -7.43 -5.24 15.75
CA GLY A 155 -8.12 -4.18 15.04
C GLY A 155 -7.74 -2.82 15.59
N GLY A 156 -7.51 -1.84 14.72
CA GLY A 156 -7.23 -0.48 15.15
C GLY A 156 -7.23 0.55 14.03
N VAL A 157 -7.35 1.80 14.43
CA VAL A 157 -7.18 2.96 13.55
C VAL A 157 -5.98 3.75 14.07
N LYS A 158 -5.07 4.10 13.17
CA LYS A 158 -3.89 4.90 13.44
C LYS A 158 -3.90 6.12 12.52
N ALA A 159 -3.89 7.32 13.11
CA ALA A 159 -3.70 8.56 12.39
C ALA A 159 -2.38 9.19 12.81
N ASN A 160 -1.56 9.60 11.83
CA ASN A 160 -0.29 10.28 12.07
C ASN A 160 -0.22 11.54 11.23
N ILE A 161 0.33 12.59 11.82
CA ILE A 161 0.72 13.82 11.11
C ILE A 161 2.23 13.91 11.25
N THR A 162 2.94 13.94 10.13
CA THR A 162 4.39 14.08 10.08
C THR A 162 4.75 15.40 9.43
N GLU A 163 5.69 16.14 10.02
CA GLU A 163 6.28 17.37 9.48
C GLU A 163 7.72 17.06 9.04
N ALA A 164 8.12 17.51 7.86
CA ALA A 164 9.43 17.24 7.25
C ALA A 164 10.44 18.36 7.54
#